data_AF-A0A496SLV3-F1
#
_entry.id   AF-A0A496SLV3-F1
#
_cell.length_a   1.000
_cell.length_b   1.000
_cell.length_c   1.000
_cell.angle_alpha   90.00
_cell.angle_beta   90.00
_cell.angle_gamma   90.00
#
_symmetry.space_group_name_H-M   'P 1'
#
loop_
_entity.id
_entity.type
_entity.pdbx_description
1 polymer ?
#
loop_
_entity_poly.entity_id
_entity_poly.type
_entity_poly.pdbx_seq_one_letter_code
_entity_poly.pdbx_strand_id
1 'polypeptide(L)' 'MSIAEISENKIILPKEIKISAKKLLVTSVGDYLFMIPIPEETIFLRLHTDLNYLRKLGENETKKDALSRYFNHIGRIL' A
#
# COMPACT_ATOMS: atom_id res chain seq x y z
N MET A 1 5.73 29.42 0.51
CA MET A 1 6.27 28.17 -0.04
C MET A 1 6.41 27.22 1.14
N SER A 2 5.55 26.19 1.20
CA SER A 2 5.46 25.31 2.36
C SER A 2 6.18 24.01 2.02
N ILE A 3 7.46 23.94 2.38
CA ILE A 3 8.31 22.78 2.11
C ILE A 3 8.44 22.02 3.42
N ALA A 4 8.17 20.71 3.39
CA ALA A 4 8.51 19.85 4.51
C ALA A 4 10.04 19.78 4.63
N GLU A 5 10.58 20.12 5.79
CA GLU A 5 12.02 20.06 6.05
C GLU A 5 12.36 18.70 6.65
N ILE A 6 13.35 18.02 6.08
CA ILE A 6 13.86 16.75 6.60
C ILE A 6 15.27 17.00 7.13
N SER A 7 15.47 16.72 8.41
CA SER A 7 16.78 16.70 9.08
C SER A 7 17.08 15.28 9.55
N GLU A 8 18.32 15.01 9.99
CA GLU A 8 18.80 13.67 10.35
C GLU A 8 17.87 12.88 11.28
N ASN A 9 17.08 13.57 12.12
CA ASN A 9 16.14 12.94 13.05
C ASN A 9 14.75 13.57 13.13
N LYS A 10 14.39 14.53 12.25
CA LYS A 10 13.08 15.20 12.30
C LYS A 10 12.55 15.51 10.91
N ILE A 11 11.23 15.34 10.77
CA ILE A 11 10.45 15.84 9.64
C ILE A 11 9.59 16.99 10.16
N ILE A 12 9.79 18.19 9.62
CA ILE A 12 9.03 19.39 9.96
C ILE A 12 7.98 19.57 8.87
N LEU A 13 6.70 19.54 9.28
CA LEU A 13 5.57 19.69 8.36
C LEU A 13 4.92 21.06 8.52
N PRO A 14 4.46 21.67 7.41
CA PRO A 14 3.59 22.83 7.48
C PRO A 14 2.35 22.60 8.34
N LYS A 15 1.95 23.62 9.12
CA LYS A 15 0.71 23.57 9.94
C LYS A 15 -0.56 23.32 9.13
N GLU A 16 -0.51 23.61 7.83
CA GLU A 16 -1.58 23.38 6.86
C GLU A 16 -1.87 21.88 6.69
N ILE A 17 -0.83 21.04 6.82
CA ILE A 17 -0.93 19.58 6.78
C ILE A 17 -1.42 19.12 8.16
N LYS A 18 -2.74 19.11 8.33
CA LYS A 18 -3.37 18.66 9.57
C LYS A 18 -3.25 17.13 9.69
N ILE A 19 -2.42 16.68 10.61
CA ILE A 19 -2.40 15.27 11.04
C ILE A 19 -3.26 15.15 12.30
N SER A 20 -4.43 14.53 12.16
CA SER A 20 -5.35 14.27 13.29
C SER A 20 -5.08 12.95 14.01
N ALA A 21 -4.27 12.06 13.42
CA ALA A 21 -3.99 10.75 13.99
C ALA A 21 -2.92 10.82 15.08
N LYS A 22 -3.13 10.08 16.16
CA LYS A 22 -2.19 9.99 17.29
C LYS A 22 -0.95 9.16 17.00
N LYS A 23 -1.06 8.22 16.06
CA LYS A 23 0.02 7.33 15.63
C LYS A 23 0.12 7.37 14.10
N LEU A 24 1.34 7.32 13.60
CA LEU A 24 1.66 7.23 12.18
C LEU A 24 2.62 6.06 11.95
N LEU A 25 2.36 5.27 10.92
CA LEU A 25 3.37 4.41 10.33
C LEU A 25 4.15 5.25 9.31
N VAL A 26 5.47 5.34 9.48
CA VAL A 26 6.35 6.01 8.53
C VAL A 26 7.15 4.96 7.79
N THR A 27 7.07 4.94 6.46
CA THR A 27 7.85 4.03 5.62
C THR A 27 8.42 4.78 4.42
N SER A 28 9.55 4.30 3.89
CA SER A 28 10.16 4.85 2.68
C SER A 28 9.94 3.90 1.50
N VAL A 29 9.64 4.47 0.33
CA VAL A 29 9.59 3.73 -0.94
C VAL A 29 10.25 4.60 -2.00
N GLY A 30 11.45 4.22 -2.43
CA GLY A 30 12.30 5.06 -3.26
C GLY A 30 12.65 6.36 -2.56
N ASP A 31 12.50 7.49 -3.27
CA ASP A 31 12.77 8.83 -2.75
C ASP A 31 11.59 9.45 -1.96
N TYR A 32 10.53 8.67 -1.73
CA TYR A 32 9.30 9.13 -1.08
C TYR A 32 9.15 8.56 0.33
N LEU A 33 8.66 9.41 1.24
CA LEU A 33 8.21 9.02 2.56
C LEU A 33 6.69 8.95 2.59
N PHE A 34 6.17 7.82 3.02
CA PHE A 34 4.75 7.59 3.26
C PHE A 34 4.49 7.68 4.76
N MET A 35 3.57 8.58 5.14
CA MET A 35 3.07 8.70 6.50
C MET A 35 1.61 8.25 6.51
N ILE A 36 1.35 7.07 7.08
CA ILE A 36 0.04 6.45 7.09
C ILE A 36 -0.53 6.59 8.51
N PRO A 37 -1.64 7.33 8.71
CA PRO A 37 -2.28 7.44 10.01
C PRO A 37 -2.77 6.07 10.47
N ILE A 38 -2.41 5.68 11.68
CA ILE A 38 -2.92 4.46 12.32
C ILE A 38 -4.16 4.86 13.12
N PRO A 39 -5.38 4.49 12.68
CA PRO A 39 -6.59 4.79 13.42
C PRO A 39 -6.53 4.10 14.80
N GLU A 40 -6.95 4.82 15.85
CA GLU A 40 -7.07 4.22 17.20
C GLU A 40 -8.25 3.24 17.29
N GLU A 41 -9.26 3.47 16.47
CA GLU A 41 -10.43 2.61 16.40
C GLU A 41 -10.19 1.48 15.40
N THR A 42 -10.15 0.26 15.92
CA THR A 42 -10.07 -0.96 15.12
C THR A 42 -11.35 -1.13 14.32
N ILE A 43 -11.24 -1.13 12.99
CA ILE A 43 -12.33 -1.54 12.13
C ILE A 43 -12.32 -3.07 12.07
N PHE A 44 -13.35 -3.70 12.61
CA PHE A 44 -13.54 -5.14 12.46
C PHE A 44 -14.08 -5.44 11.07
N LEU A 45 -13.21 -5.90 10.18
CA LEU A 45 -13.61 -6.42 8.89
C LEU A 45 -14.08 -7.88 9.08
N ARG A 46 -15.39 -8.07 9.13
CA ARG A 46 -15.98 -9.42 9.11
C ARG A 46 -15.90 -9.95 7.69
N LEU A 47 -14.98 -10.88 7.46
CA LEU A 47 -14.95 -11.63 6.21
C LEU A 47 -16.12 -12.62 6.23
N HIS A 48 -17.05 -12.46 5.28
CA HIS A 48 -18.16 -13.39 5.07
C HIS A 48 -17.71 -14.72 4.46
N THR A 49 -16.41 -14.88 4.20
CA THR A 49 -15.82 -16.01 3.50
C THR A 49 -14.50 -16.39 4.17
N ASP A 50 -14.20 -17.69 4.19
CA ASP A 50 -12.96 -18.22 4.75
C ASP A 50 -11.72 -17.56 4.12
N LEU A 51 -10.80 -17.09 4.97
CA LEU A 51 -9.50 -16.54 4.56
C LEU A 51 -8.71 -17.49 3.66
N ASN A 52 -8.78 -18.79 3.91
CA ASN A 52 -8.12 -19.80 3.08
C ASN A 52 -8.71 -19.87 1.68
N TYR A 53 -10.03 -19.67 1.55
CA TYR A 53 -10.69 -19.59 0.26
C TYR A 53 -10.23 -18.34 -0.50
N LEU A 54 -10.22 -17.18 0.16
CA LEU A 54 -9.77 -15.92 -0.45
C LEU A 54 -8.29 -16.00 -0.89
N ARG A 55 -7.43 -16.64 -0.10
CA ARG A 55 -6.03 -16.88 -0.44
C ARG A 55 -5.90 -17.75 -1.69
N LYS A 56 -6.61 -18.88 -1.75
CA LYS A 56 -6.63 -19.76 -2.94
C LYS A 56 -7.16 -19.05 -4.18
N LEU A 57 -8.19 -18.21 -4.03
CA LEU A 57 -8.72 -17.40 -5.11
C LEU A 57 -7.65 -16.45 -5.66
N GLY A 58 -6.97 -15.72 -4.78
CA GLY A 58 -5.87 -14.81 -5.16
C GLY A 58 -4.72 -15.53 -5.86
N GLU A 59 -4.30 -16.69 -5.36
CA GLU A 59 -3.25 -17.51 -5.99
C GLU A 59 -3.66 -17.99 -7.39
N ASN A 60 -4.92 -18.39 -7.57
CA ASN A 60 -5.44 -18.84 -8.87
C ASN A 60 -5.54 -17.70 -9.87
N GLU A 61 -6.05 -16.54 -9.47
CA GLU A 61 -6.13 -15.37 -10.35
C GLU A 61 -4.74 -14.84 -10.71
N THR A 62 -3.78 -14.87 -9.77
CA THR A 62 -2.38 -14.50 -10.05
C THR A 62 -1.74 -15.45 -11.08
N LYS A 63 -1.98 -16.77 -10.95
CA LYS A 63 -1.50 -17.75 -11.93
C LYS A 63 -2.12 -17.53 -13.32
N LYS A 64 -3.42 -17.23 -13.38
CA LYS A 64 -4.10 -16.90 -14.65
C LYS A 64 -3.54 -15.65 -15.29
N ASP A 65 -3.30 -14.59 -14.51
CA ASP A 65 -2.70 -13.35 -15.04
C ASP A 65 -1.28 -13.60 -15.57
N ALA A 66 -0.45 -14.34 -14.83
CA ALA A 66 0.89 -14.70 -15.27
C ALA A 66 0.87 -15.50 -16.58
N LEU A 67 -0.03 -16.48 -16.70
CA LEU A 67 -0.21 -17.26 -17.93
C LEU A 67 -0.71 -16.38 -19.09
N SER A 68 -1.70 -15.51 -18.85
CA SER A 68 -2.22 -14.58 -19.85
C SER A 68 -1.12 -13.66 -20.39
N ARG A 69 -0.28 -13.10 -19.52
CA ARG A 69 0.87 -12.28 -19.92
C ARG A 69 1.88 -13.07 -20.75
N TYR A 70 2.15 -14.32 -20.37
CA TYR A 70 3.06 -15.19 -21.10
C TYR A 70 2.54 -15.51 -22.52
N PHE A 71 1.28 -15.89 -22.67
CA PHE A 71 0.69 -16.17 -23.99
C PHE A 71 0.61 -14.92 -24.88
N ASN A 72 0.26 -13.76 -24.32
CA ASN A 72 0.27 -12.49 -25.05
C ASN A 72 1.69 -12.06 -25.47
N HIS A 73 2.72 -12.44 -24.71
CA HIS A 73 4.11 -12.20 -25.08
C HIS A 73 4.53 -13.08 -26.26
N ILE A 74 4.21 -14.38 -26.24
CA ILE A 74 4.51 -15.31 -27.34
C ILE A 74 3.76 -14.93 -28.62
N GLY A 75 2.48 -14.59 -28.53
CA GLY A 75 1.67 -14.18 -29.69
C GLY A 75 2.08 -12.85 -30.32
N ARG A 76 2.98 -12.08 -29.66
CA ARG A 76 3.62 -10.88 -30.23
C ARG A 76 4.96 -11.16 -30.90
N ILE A 77 5.57 -12.32 -30.62
CA ILE A 77 6.89 -12.72 -31.14
C ILE A 77 6.73 -13.59 -32.41
N LEU A 78 5.57 -14.22 -32.59
CA LEU A 78 5.16 -14.92 -33.82
C LEU A 78 4.44 -13.96 -34.78
#